data_AF-A0AAV0WX96-F1
#
_entry.id   AF-A0AAV0WX96-F1
#
_cell.length_a   1.000
_cell.length_b   1.000
_cell.length_c   1.000
_cell.angle_alpha   90.00
_cell.angle_beta   90.00
_cell.angle_gamma   90.00
#
_symmetry.space_group_name_H-M   'P 1'
#
loop_
_entity.id
_entity.type
_entity.pdbx_description
1 polymer ?
#
loop_
_entity_poly.entity_id
_entity_poly.type
_entity_poly.pdbx_seq_one_letter_code
_entity_poly.pdbx_strand_id
1 'polypeptide(L)' 'MKKQGGQCVLTNHTEKLIAESLITCSSWGYPLGIYDLRCIVKSYLDRKGKTVRQFKNNMPGPEFFIKPYKI' A
#
# COMPACT_ATOMS: atom_id res chain seq x y z
N MET A 1 -2.14 22.70 -7.67
CA MET A 1 -1.54 21.62 -8.50
C MET A 1 -2.61 20.58 -8.77
N LYS A 2 -2.82 20.17 -10.03
CA LYS A 2 -3.66 19.00 -10.33
C LYS A 2 -2.90 17.74 -9.90
N LYS A 3 -3.58 16.80 -9.22
CA LYS A 3 -3.00 15.49 -8.86
C LYS A 3 -2.54 14.82 -10.17
N GLN A 4 -1.25 14.52 -10.26
CA GLN A 4 -0.67 13.79 -11.39
C GLN A 4 -0.85 12.30 -11.12
N GLY A 5 -1.49 11.57 -12.05
CA GLY A 5 -1.78 10.14 -11.92
C GLY A 5 -3.26 9.81 -12.17
N GLY A 6 -3.54 8.53 -12.45
CA GLY A 6 -4.91 8.02 -12.61
C GLY A 6 -5.68 7.93 -11.29
N GLN A 7 -6.91 7.41 -11.34
CA GLN A 7 -7.76 7.18 -10.17
C GLN A 7 -7.02 6.36 -9.11
N CYS A 8 -6.85 6.90 -7.90
CA CYS A 8 -6.33 6.15 -6.76
C CYS A 8 -7.29 5.00 -6.41
N VAL A 9 -6.74 3.79 -6.30
CA VAL A 9 -7.50 2.58 -5.90
C VAL A 9 -8.02 2.69 -4.46
N LEU A 10 -7.24 3.34 -3.59
CA LEU A 10 -7.56 3.57 -2.19
C LEU A 10 -8.01 5.01 -1.97
N THR A 11 -8.87 5.22 -0.98
CA THR A 11 -9.22 6.58 -0.53
C THR A 11 -8.06 7.14 0.31
N ASN A 12 -7.87 8.46 0.30
CA ASN A 12 -6.84 9.10 1.13
C ASN A 12 -6.95 8.68 2.62
N HIS A 13 -8.17 8.51 3.12
CA HIS A 13 -8.42 8.05 4.49
C HIS A 13 -7.90 6.63 4.73
N THR A 14 -8.14 5.71 3.78
CA THR A 14 -7.62 4.35 3.87
C THR A 14 -6.09 4.33 3.82
N GLU A 15 -5.48 5.10 2.91
CA GLU A 15 -4.03 5.19 2.81
C GLU A 15 -3.42 5.70 4.11
N LYS A 16 -4.06 6.70 4.75
CA LYS A 16 -3.62 7.24 6.03
C LYS A 16 -3.68 6.22 7.16
N LEU A 17 -4.77 5.47 7.28
CA LEU A 17 -4.91 4.42 8.29
C LEU A 17 -3.89 3.30 8.12
N ILE A 18 -3.60 2.91 6.87
CA ILE A 18 -2.56 1.92 6.57
C ILE A 18 -1.20 2.47 7.01
N ALA A 19 -0.87 3.72 6.67
CA ALA A 19 0.39 4.35 7.06
C ALA A 19 0.55 4.44 8.59
N GLU A 20 -0.48 4.88 9.32
CA GLU A 20 -0.46 4.97 10.78
C GLU A 20 -0.23 3.60 11.43
N SER A 21 -0.91 2.57 10.94
CA SER A 21 -0.74 1.20 11.44
C SER A 21 0.69 0.69 11.24
N LEU A 22 1.30 0.99 10.10
CA LEU A 22 2.69 0.60 9.80
C LEU A 22 3.70 1.32 10.70
N ILE A 23 3.47 2.60 10.99
CA ILE A 23 4.30 3.37 11.92
C ILE A 23 4.20 2.78 13.34
N THR A 24 2.99 2.42 13.79
CA THR A 24 2.79 1.76 15.09
C THR A 24 3.51 0.41 15.16
N CYS A 25 3.39 -0.43 14.14
CA CYS A 25 4.12 -1.69 14.10
C CYS A 25 5.64 -1.49 14.12
N SER A 26 6.15 -0.48 13.39
CA SER A 26 7.57 -0.13 13.42
C SER A 26 8.02 0.36 14.79
N SER A 27 7.23 1.18 15.49
CA SER A 27 7.60 1.69 16.81
C SER A 27 7.58 0.61 17.90
N TRP A 28 6.78 -0.44 17.71
CA TRP A 28 6.80 -1.64 18.55
C TRP A 28 7.98 -2.58 18.26
N GLY A 29 8.83 -2.25 17.28
CA GLY A 29 10.02 -3.04 16.94
C GLY A 29 9.76 -4.23 16.03
N TYR A 30 8.59 -4.31 15.38
CA TYR A 30 8.34 -5.38 14.40
C TYR A 30 9.23 -5.17 13.16
N PRO A 31 9.94 -6.20 12.70
CA PRO A 31 10.69 -6.13 11.46
C PRO A 31 9.71 -6.16 10.28
N LEU A 32 9.27 -4.98 9.82
CA LEU A 32 8.41 -4.85 8.65
C LEU A 32 9.26 -4.64 7.40
N GLY A 33 9.26 -5.66 6.53
CA GLY A 33 9.84 -5.60 5.20
C GLY A 33 8.82 -5.24 4.13
N ILE A 34 9.31 -5.04 2.90
CA ILE A 34 8.46 -4.78 1.72
C ILE A 34 7.44 -5.92 1.51
N TYR A 35 7.78 -7.16 1.86
CA TYR A 35 6.86 -8.28 1.74
C TYR A 35 5.65 -8.13 2.68
N ASP A 36 5.86 -7.72 3.92
CA ASP A 36 4.80 -7.52 4.90
C ASP A 36 3.84 -6.41 4.45
N LEU A 37 4.38 -5.32 3.91
CA LEU A 37 3.59 -4.24 3.30
C LEU A 37 2.69 -4.76 2.17
N ARG A 38 3.22 -5.62 1.30
CA ARG A 38 2.46 -6.22 0.20
C ARG A 38 1.34 -7.10 0.73
N CYS A 39 1.62 -7.92 1.75
CA CYS A 39 0.62 -8.77 2.41
C CYS A 39 -0.50 -7.97 3.07
N ILE A 40 -0.17 -6.87 3.74
CA ILE A 40 -1.15 -5.97 4.38
C ILE A 40 -2.09 -5.37 3.34
N VAL A 41 -1.55 -4.86 2.23
CA VAL A 41 -2.37 -4.28 1.13
C VAL A 41 -3.24 -5.35 0.47
N LYS A 42 -2.68 -6.53 0.17
CA LYS A 42 -3.47 -7.66 -0.36
C LYS A 42 -4.61 -8.03 0.57
N SER A 43 -4.32 -8.22 1.86
CA SER A 43 -5.32 -8.57 2.87
C SER A 43 -6.42 -7.51 3.00
N TYR A 44 -6.07 -6.22 2.90
CA TYR A 44 -7.08 -5.16 2.86
C TYR A 44 -7.98 -5.27 1.63
N LEU A 45 -7.41 -5.44 0.44
CA LEU A 45 -8.17 -5.52 -0.82
C LEU A 45 -9.10 -6.73 -0.84
N ASP A 46 -8.61 -7.88 -0.39
CA ASP A 46 -9.38 -9.13 -0.28
C ASP A 46 -10.56 -8.97 0.70
N ARG A 47 -10.31 -8.39 1.89
CA ARG A 47 -11.37 -8.09 2.88
C ARG A 47 -12.42 -7.10 2.37
N LYS A 48 -12.08 -6.25 1.41
CA LYS A 48 -13.00 -5.30 0.78
C LYS A 48 -13.65 -5.84 -0.49
N GLY A 49 -13.32 -7.06 -0.93
CA GLY A 49 -13.79 -7.62 -2.20
C GLY A 49 -13.34 -6.81 -3.42
N LYS A 50 -12.22 -6.08 -3.31
CA LYS A 50 -11.70 -5.22 -4.37
C LYS A 50 -10.61 -5.94 -5.14
N THR A 51 -10.78 -6.03 -6.46
CA THR A 51 -9.77 -6.59 -7.36
C THR A 51 -9.07 -5.49 -8.15
N VAL A 52 -7.75 -5.40 -8.00
CA VAL A 52 -6.92 -4.42 -8.72
C VAL A 52 -6.26 -5.10 -9.91
N ARG A 53 -6.62 -4.68 -11.13
CA ARG A 53 -6.15 -5.33 -12.37
C ARG A 53 -4.63 -5.29 -12.54
N GLN A 54 -3.95 -4.27 -12.02
CA GLN A 54 -2.49 -4.17 -12.09
C GLN A 54 -1.78 -5.15 -11.14
N PHE A 55 -2.47 -5.67 -10.13
CA PHE A 55 -1.88 -6.55 -9.12
C PHE A 55 -2.15 -8.01 -9.48
N LYS A 56 -1.08 -8.75 -9.79
CA LYS A 56 -1.19 -10.19 -10.00
C LYS A 56 -1.68 -10.85 -8.71
N ASN A 57 -2.81 -11.55 -8.79
CA ASN A 57 -3.48 -12.16 -7.63
C ASN A 57 -3.75 -11.16 -6.49
N ASN A 58 -4.08 -9.91 -6.83
CA ASN A 58 -4.33 -8.82 -5.87
C ASN A 58 -3.13 -8.47 -4.97
N MET A 59 -1.93 -9.00 -5.31
CA MET A 59 -0.69 -8.74 -4.60
C MET A 59 0.05 -7.59 -5.31
N PRO A 60 0.29 -6.44 -4.65
CA PRO A 60 1.11 -5.39 -5.23
C PRO A 60 2.55 -5.89 -5.44
N GLY A 61 3.24 -5.35 -6.44
CA GLY A 61 4.67 -5.55 -6.61
C GLY A 61 5.48 -4.69 -5.63
N PRO A 62 6.78 -4.99 -5.42
CA PRO A 62 7.65 -4.21 -4.53
C PRO A 62 7.77 -2.74 -4.94
N GLU A 63 7.73 -2.45 -6.23
CA GLU A 63 7.79 -1.10 -6.81
C GLU A 63 6.64 -0.19 -6.37
N PHE A 64 5.52 -0.75 -5.92
CA PHE A 64 4.39 0.01 -5.39
C PHE A 64 4.78 0.87 -4.17
N PHE A 65 5.77 0.43 -3.40
CA PHE A 65 6.23 1.11 -2.18
C PHE A 65 7.51 1.93 -2.39
N ILE A 66 8.17 1.78 -3.54
CA ILE A 66 9.41 2.47 -3.87
C ILE A 66 9.05 3.71 -4.69
N LYS A 67 9.14 4.91 -4.10
CA LYS A 67 9.05 6.14 -4.88
C LYS A 67 10.31 6.27 -5.76
N PRO A 68 10.19 6.60 -7.05
CA PRO A 68 11.36 6.96 -7.83
C PRO A 68 11.96 8.23 -7.24
N TYR A 69 13.25 8.18 -6.88
CA TYR A 69 14.03 9.40 -6.68
C TYR A 69 14.02 10.17 -8.00
N LYS A 70 13.37 11.33 -8.03
CA LYS A 70 13.60 12.29 -9.10
C LYS A 70 14.98 12.90 -8.85
N ILE A 71 15.94 12.53 -9.70
CA ILE A 71 17.18 13.28 -9.92
C ILE A 71 16.81 14.56 -10.66
#